data_AF-A0A536BNC8-F1
#
_entry.id   AF-A0A536BNC8-F1
#
_cell.length_a   1.000
_cell.length_b   1.000
_cell.length_c   1.000
_cell.angle_alpha   90.00
_cell.angle_beta   90.00
_cell.angle_gamma   90.00
#
_symmetry.space_group_name_H-M   'P 1'
#
loop_
_entity.id
_entity.type
_entity.pdbx_description
1 polymer ?
#
loop_
_entity_poly.entity_id
_entity_poly.type
_entity_poly.pdbx_seq_one_letter_code
_entity_poly.pdbx_strand_id
1 'polypeptide(L)'
;MSTAIRQWRGFKAATRLGWQISSNWTQPLVFVLYSVLRPLSAAFILVVMYRVISGGGANTAAYLAFLVSGVAFWSFVQYGFAGLSNGIAEDRGEYKMLKYVYTSPAHFYVYLLGRGLAQLASAVASALIVLVVATIALSLPINPLRVNYPLL
;
A
#
# COMPACT_ATOMS: atom_id res chain seq x y z
N MET A 1 -27.48 -1.55 -23.89
CA MET A 1 -26.17 -1.87 -23.24
C MET A 1 -26.43 -2.74 -22.01
N SER A 2 -25.79 -3.90 -21.89
CA SER A 2 -26.00 -4.80 -20.74
C SER A 2 -25.57 -4.13 -19.43
N THR A 3 -26.26 -4.45 -18.33
CA THR A 3 -25.96 -3.98 -16.96
C THR A 3 -24.52 -4.24 -16.55
N ALA A 4 -23.96 -5.39 -16.93
CA ALA A 4 -22.56 -5.76 -16.67
C ALA A 4 -21.55 -4.77 -17.28
N ILE A 5 -21.77 -4.32 -18.52
CA ILE A 5 -20.87 -3.36 -19.21
C ILE A 5 -20.88 -2.01 -18.47
N ARG A 6 -22.03 -1.58 -17.95
CA ARG A 6 -22.14 -0.33 -17.17
C ARG A 6 -21.40 -0.44 -15.83
N GLN A 7 -21.57 -1.56 -15.12
CA GLN A 7 -20.86 -1.81 -13.86
C GLN A 7 -19.34 -1.88 -14.08
N TRP A 8 -18.86 -2.55 -15.13
CA TRP A 8 -17.44 -2.59 -15.48
C TRP A 8 -16.86 -1.21 -15.79
N ARG A 9 -17.58 -0.39 -16.56
CA ARG A 9 -17.16 0.99 -16.85
C ARG A 9 -17.10 1.84 -15.58
N GLY A 10 -18.10 1.71 -14.70
CA GLY A 10 -18.12 2.36 -13.39
C GLY A 10 -16.94 1.94 -12.52
N PHE A 11 -16.65 0.64 -12.45
CA PHE A 11 -15.51 0.09 -11.72
C PHE A 11 -14.17 0.63 -12.24
N LYS A 12 -13.97 0.59 -13.57
CA LYS A 12 -12.74 1.11 -14.19
C LYS A 12 -12.55 2.61 -13.95
N ALA A 13 -13.64 3.38 -14.02
CA ALA A 13 -13.61 4.81 -13.74
C ALA A 13 -13.28 5.09 -12.26
N ALA A 14 -13.92 4.38 -11.34
CA ALA A 14 -13.67 4.50 -9.90
C ALA A 14 -12.22 4.11 -9.52
N THR A 15 -11.70 3.04 -10.12
CA THR A 15 -10.31 2.60 -9.91
C THR A 15 -9.32 3.65 -10.42
N ARG A 16 -9.58 4.23 -11.60
CA ARG A 16 -8.75 5.29 -12.16
C ARG A 16 -8.80 6.57 -11.32
N LEU A 17 -9.98 6.94 -10.82
CA LEU A 17 -10.14 8.07 -9.91
C LEU A 17 -9.38 7.84 -8.59
N GLY A 18 -9.52 6.66 -7.99
CA GLY A 18 -8.78 6.28 -6.79
C GLY A 18 -7.27 6.39 -7.00
N TRP A 19 -6.77 5.91 -8.14
CA TRP A 19 -5.36 6.07 -8.51
C TRP A 19 -4.96 7.55 -8.61
N GLN A 20 -5.75 8.36 -9.33
CA GLN A 20 -5.45 9.78 -9.50
C GLN A 20 -5.43 10.55 -8.18
N ILE A 21 -6.40 10.29 -7.30
CA ILE A 21 -6.45 10.88 -5.95
C ILE A 21 -5.23 10.44 -5.13
N SER A 22 -4.90 9.15 -5.12
CA SER A 22 -3.72 8.64 -4.38
C SER A 22 -2.40 9.18 -4.92
N SER A 23 -2.33 9.43 -6.22
CA SER A 23 -1.16 10.04 -6.88
C SER A 23 -1.09 11.55 -6.72
N ASN A 24 -2.09 12.17 -6.08
CA ASN A 24 -2.27 13.62 -5.99
C ASN A 24 -2.14 14.32 -7.37
N TRP A 25 -2.55 13.64 -8.44
CA TRP A 25 -2.38 14.10 -9.83
C TRP A 25 -0.94 14.50 -10.20
N THR A 26 0.05 13.93 -9.51
CA THR A 26 1.46 14.29 -9.64
C THR A 26 2.07 13.72 -10.92
N GLN A 27 3.17 14.30 -11.38
CA GLN A 27 4.01 13.71 -12.43
C GLN A 27 4.38 12.25 -12.06
N PRO A 28 4.22 11.29 -12.98
CA PRO A 28 4.41 9.86 -12.68
C PRO A 28 5.75 9.52 -12.05
N LEU A 29 6.84 10.15 -12.53
CA LEU A 29 8.19 9.91 -12.00
C LEU A 29 8.35 10.36 -10.55
N VAL A 30 7.86 11.55 -10.21
CA VAL A 30 7.94 12.10 -8.85
C VAL A 30 7.10 11.27 -7.90
N PHE A 31 5.90 10.87 -8.32
CA PHE A 31 5.04 9.99 -7.55
C PHE A 31 5.70 8.64 -7.26
N VAL A 32 6.25 7.99 -8.29
CA VAL A 32 6.95 6.71 -8.15
C VAL A 32 8.14 6.87 -7.20
N LEU A 33 8.97 7.89 -7.38
CA LEU A 33 10.12 8.13 -6.52
C LEU A 33 9.70 8.33 -5.06
N TYR A 34 8.70 9.17 -4.80
CA TYR A 34 8.21 9.40 -3.43
C TYR A 34 7.60 8.14 -2.82
N SER A 35 6.80 7.39 -3.59
CA SER A 35 6.16 6.15 -3.16
C SER A 35 7.17 5.05 -2.81
N VAL A 36 8.35 5.06 -3.45
CA VAL A 36 9.46 4.15 -3.18
C VAL A 36 10.30 4.65 -1.99
N LEU A 37 10.68 5.93 -1.99
CA LEU A 37 11.57 6.50 -0.98
C LEU A 37 10.95 6.50 0.42
N ARG A 38 9.65 6.77 0.55
CA ARG A 38 8.97 6.84 1.84
C ARG A 38 9.05 5.52 2.64
N PRO A 39 8.59 4.37 2.11
CA PRO A 39 8.67 3.11 2.85
C PRO A 39 10.12 2.61 2.99
N LEU A 40 10.99 2.88 2.02
CA LEU A 40 12.42 2.56 2.14
C LEU A 40 13.08 3.34 3.28
N SER A 41 12.79 4.63 3.43
CA SER A 41 13.33 5.45 4.52
C SER A 41 12.94 4.87 5.88
N ALA A 42 11.69 4.43 6.06
CA ALA A 42 11.25 3.78 7.29
C ALA A 42 12.03 2.49 7.58
N ALA A 43 12.26 1.65 6.56
CA ALA A 43 13.08 0.44 6.71
C ALA A 43 14.55 0.76 7.00
N PHE A 44 15.15 1.73 6.31
CA PHE A 44 16.54 2.12 6.51
C PHE A 44 16.78 2.74 7.89
N ILE A 45 15.82 3.49 8.45
CA ILE A 45 15.92 3.99 9.83
C ILE A 45 16.12 2.82 10.79
N LEU A 46 15.31 1.76 10.68
CA LEU A 46 15.44 0.57 11.53
C LEU A 46 16.79 -0.15 11.34
N VAL A 47 17.25 -0.25 10.09
CA VAL A 47 18.56 -0.83 9.77
C VAL A 47 19.67 -0.03 10.45
N VAL A 48 19.68 1.30 10.29
CA VAL A 48 20.69 2.16 10.90
C VAL A 48 20.65 2.03 12.42
N MET A 49 19.45 2.09 13.01
CA MET A 49 19.29 1.94 14.46
C MET A 49 19.87 0.61 14.97
N TYR A 50 19.53 -0.52 14.34
CA TYR A 50 19.89 -1.83 14.89
C TYR A 50 21.26 -2.35 14.44
N ARG A 51 21.77 -1.89 13.29
CA ARG A 51 23.08 -2.32 12.77
C ARG A 51 24.20 -1.39 13.20
N VAL A 52 23.95 -0.08 13.26
CA VAL A 52 24.99 0.92 13.58
C VAL A 52 24.98 1.25 15.06
N ILE A 53 23.82 1.48 15.68
CA ILE A 53 23.74 1.98 17.07
C ILE A 53 23.90 0.85 18.09
N SER A 54 23.25 -0.30 17.91
CA SER A 54 23.35 -1.42 18.88
C SER A 54 24.56 -2.35 18.70
N GLY A 55 25.50 -2.02 17.80
CA GLY A 55 26.80 -2.70 17.71
C GLY A 55 26.82 -4.12 17.12
N GLY A 56 25.68 -4.65 16.64
CA GLY A 56 25.60 -5.92 15.91
C GLY A 56 25.87 -7.18 16.75
N GLY A 57 24.82 -7.73 17.34
CA GLY A 57 24.87 -9.04 18.02
C GLY A 57 24.68 -10.22 17.05
N ALA A 58 24.94 -11.44 17.52
CA ALA A 58 24.91 -12.67 16.71
C ALA A 58 23.56 -12.95 16.01
N ASN A 59 22.45 -12.34 16.45
CA ASN A 59 21.10 -12.47 15.88
C ASN A 59 20.54 -11.20 15.21
N THR A 60 21.35 -10.16 15.03
CA THR A 60 20.89 -8.87 14.49
C THR A 60 20.25 -9.00 13.11
N ALA A 61 20.77 -9.87 12.23
CA ALA A 61 20.23 -10.07 10.89
C ALA A 61 18.83 -10.71 10.89
N ALA A 62 18.59 -11.70 11.76
CA ALA A 62 17.29 -12.35 11.87
C ALA A 62 16.23 -11.41 12.48
N TYR A 63 16.62 -10.62 13.48
CA TYR A 63 15.73 -9.64 14.10
C TYR A 63 15.39 -8.48 13.15
N LEU A 64 16.36 -8.00 12.37
CA LEU A 64 16.12 -7.01 11.31
C LEU A 64 15.20 -7.55 10.21
N ALA A 65 15.35 -8.82 9.82
CA ALA A 65 14.46 -9.45 8.86
C ALA A 65 13.00 -9.43 9.36
N PHE A 66 12.78 -9.75 10.64
CA PHE A 66 11.46 -9.66 11.27
C PHE A 66 10.92 -8.22 11.26
N LEU A 67 11.69 -7.25 11.76
CA LEU A 67 11.28 -5.84 11.82
C LEU A 67 10.93 -5.26 10.44
N VAL A 68 11.82 -5.46 9.46
CA VAL A 68 11.63 -4.92 8.11
C VAL A 68 10.46 -5.59 7.41
N SER A 69 10.24 -6.90 7.64
CA SER A 69 9.03 -7.58 7.14
C SER A 69 7.76 -6.98 7.75
N GLY A 70 7.76 -6.68 9.05
CA GLY A 70 6.66 -6.00 9.73
C GLY A 70 6.35 -4.64 9.11
N VAL A 71 7.37 -3.83 8.82
CA VAL A 71 7.20 -2.53 8.14
C VAL A 71 6.66 -2.70 6.72
N ALA A 72 7.11 -3.72 5.98
CA ALA A 72 6.58 -4.00 4.66
C ALA A 72 5.08 -4.31 4.72
N PHE A 73 4.65 -5.18 5.64
CA PHE A 73 3.24 -5.53 5.81
C PHE A 73 2.38 -4.43 6.42
N TRP A 74 2.96 -3.52 7.20
CA TRP A 74 2.26 -2.36 7.75
C TRP A 74 1.60 -1.50 6.66
N SER A 75 2.17 -1.48 5.45
CA SER A 75 1.59 -0.78 4.30
C SER A 75 0.18 -1.27 3.95
N PHE A 76 -0.16 -2.54 4.18
CA PHE A 76 -1.53 -3.06 4.00
C PHE A 76 -2.50 -2.47 5.01
N VAL A 77 -2.07 -2.25 6.25
CA VAL A 77 -2.91 -1.61 7.27
C VAL A 77 -3.14 -0.14 6.90
N GLN A 78 -2.06 0.55 6.51
CA GLN A 78 -2.10 1.98 6.20
C GLN A 78 -2.93 2.27 4.94
N TYR A 79 -2.66 1.61 3.83
CA TYR A 79 -3.34 1.90 2.56
C TYR A 79 -4.61 1.06 2.38
N GLY A 80 -4.66 -0.18 2.88
CA GLY A 80 -5.83 -1.04 2.74
C GLY A 80 -6.98 -0.64 3.67
N PHE A 81 -6.75 -0.63 4.98
CA PHE A 81 -7.82 -0.35 5.96
C PHE A 81 -7.99 1.14 6.22
N ALA A 82 -6.94 1.82 6.66
CA ALA A 82 -7.03 3.24 7.00
C ALA A 82 -7.29 4.08 5.73
N GLY A 83 -6.62 3.77 4.62
CA GLY A 83 -6.84 4.44 3.35
C GLY A 83 -8.27 4.31 2.82
N LEU A 84 -8.89 3.13 2.90
CA LEU A 84 -10.29 2.96 2.50
C LEU A 84 -11.24 3.75 3.42
N SER A 85 -11.04 3.66 4.74
CA SER A 85 -11.86 4.35 5.73
C SER A 85 -11.77 5.87 5.58
N ASN A 86 -10.55 6.41 5.51
CA ASN A 86 -10.29 7.82 5.29
C ASN A 86 -10.83 8.28 3.94
N GLY A 87 -10.73 7.46 2.88
CA GLY A 87 -11.27 7.80 1.57
C GLY A 87 -12.79 8.05 1.58
N ILE A 88 -13.55 7.33 2.41
CA ILE A 88 -14.99 7.58 2.60
C ILE A 88 -15.20 8.89 3.36
N ALA A 89 -14.40 9.15 4.40
CA ALA A 89 -14.48 10.38 5.18
C ALA A 89 -14.15 11.61 4.34
N GLU A 90 -13.10 11.54 3.50
CA GLU A 90 -12.70 12.54 2.51
C GLU A 90 -13.81 12.81 1.48
N ASP A 91 -14.43 11.75 0.94
CA ASP A 91 -15.54 11.88 -0.01
C ASP A 91 -16.76 12.56 0.60
N ARG A 92 -16.99 12.34 1.89
CA ARG A 92 -18.10 12.95 2.63
C ARG A 92 -17.80 14.39 3.01
N GLY A 93 -16.62 14.67 3.57
CA GLY A 93 -16.29 15.94 4.21
C GLY A 93 -15.59 16.92 3.28
N GLU A 94 -14.51 16.49 2.65
CA GLU A 94 -13.57 17.36 1.94
C GLU A 94 -14.00 17.56 0.48
N TYR A 95 -14.15 16.46 -0.26
CA TYR A 95 -14.54 16.52 -1.67
C TYR A 95 -16.05 16.68 -1.87
N LYS A 96 -16.86 16.30 -0.86
CA LYS A 96 -18.34 16.34 -0.91
C LYS A 96 -18.91 15.64 -2.16
N MET A 97 -18.20 14.62 -2.65
CA MET A 97 -18.52 13.91 -3.89
C MET A 97 -19.53 12.79 -3.69
N LEU A 98 -19.79 12.40 -2.43
CA LEU A 98 -20.66 11.28 -2.10
C LEU A 98 -22.04 11.37 -2.78
N LYS A 99 -22.66 12.56 -2.81
CA LYS A 99 -23.96 12.77 -3.46
C LYS A 99 -23.92 12.50 -4.97
N TYR A 100 -22.82 12.87 -5.64
CA TYR A 100 -22.65 12.67 -7.08
C TYR A 100 -22.35 11.22 -7.42
N VAL A 101 -21.67 10.50 -6.54
CA VAL A 101 -21.46 9.04 -6.67
C VAL A 101 -22.80 8.31 -6.56
N TYR A 102 -23.66 8.72 -5.61
CA TYR A 102 -24.99 8.13 -5.42
C TYR A 102 -25.98 8.39 -6.56
N THR A 103 -25.92 9.56 -7.20
CA THR A 103 -26.75 9.86 -8.38
C THR A 103 -26.19 9.27 -9.67
N SER A 104 -24.97 8.74 -9.65
CA SER A 104 -24.35 8.10 -10.80
C SER A 104 -25.05 6.77 -11.14
N PRO A 105 -25.02 6.34 -12.41
CA PRO A 105 -25.59 5.05 -12.81
C PRO A 105 -24.79 3.83 -12.33
N ALA A 106 -23.72 4.03 -11.55
CA ALA A 106 -22.91 2.97 -10.97
C ALA A 106 -23.31 2.74 -9.51
N HIS A 107 -23.44 1.47 -9.09
CA HIS A 107 -23.70 1.15 -7.69
C HIS A 107 -22.55 1.62 -6.80
N PHE A 108 -22.90 2.15 -5.62
CA PHE A 108 -21.96 2.64 -4.62
C PHE A 108 -20.89 1.59 -4.23
N TYR A 109 -21.28 0.32 -4.09
CA TYR A 109 -20.34 -0.77 -3.79
C TYR A 109 -19.28 -0.97 -4.88
N VAL A 110 -19.65 -0.80 -6.16
CA VAL A 110 -18.71 -0.94 -7.29
C VAL A 110 -17.69 0.20 -7.27
N TYR A 111 -18.13 1.41 -6.91
CA TYR A 111 -17.24 2.54 -6.70
C TYR A 111 -16.26 2.30 -5.54
N LEU A 112 -16.78 1.86 -4.38
CA LEU A 112 -15.97 1.61 -3.20
C LEU A 112 -14.93 0.50 -3.45
N LEU A 113 -15.33 -0.57 -4.13
CA LEU A 113 -14.42 -1.64 -4.53
C LEU A 113 -13.33 -1.14 -5.49
N GLY A 114 -13.68 -0.31 -6.48
CA GLY A 114 -12.70 0.27 -7.40
C GLY A 114 -11.70 1.20 -6.69
N ARG A 115 -12.19 2.07 -5.80
CA ARG A 115 -11.33 2.97 -5.00
C ARG A 115 -10.44 2.17 -4.04
N GLY A 116 -10.98 1.16 -3.38
CA GLY A 116 -10.23 0.28 -2.49
C GLY A 116 -9.16 -0.52 -3.23
N LEU A 117 -9.46 -1.01 -4.44
CA LEU A 117 -8.49 -1.74 -5.27
C LEU A 117 -7.27 -0.88 -5.61
N ALA A 118 -7.46 0.40 -5.92
CA ALA A 118 -6.36 1.32 -6.20
C ALA A 118 -5.44 1.48 -4.98
N GLN A 119 -6.01 1.60 -3.78
CA GLN A 119 -5.22 1.73 -2.56
C GLN A 119 -4.53 0.43 -2.15
N LEU A 120 -5.21 -0.70 -2.32
CA LEU A 120 -4.60 -2.03 -2.12
C LEU A 120 -3.46 -2.28 -3.10
N ALA A 121 -3.59 -1.87 -4.36
CA ALA A 121 -2.50 -1.96 -5.34
C ALA A 121 -1.27 -1.16 -4.89
N SER A 122 -1.47 0.05 -4.37
CA SER A 122 -0.39 0.86 -3.78
C SER A 122 0.22 0.21 -2.54
N ALA A 123 -0.58 -0.44 -1.69
CA ALA A 123 -0.10 -1.21 -0.55
C ALA A 123 0.81 -2.37 -0.99
N VAL A 124 0.34 -3.17 -1.95
CA VAL A 124 1.09 -4.31 -2.50
C VAL A 124 2.39 -3.84 -3.13
N ALA A 125 2.36 -2.77 -3.93
CA ALA A 125 3.56 -2.20 -4.53
C ALA A 125 4.57 -1.77 -3.46
N SER A 126 4.13 -1.03 -2.44
CA SER A 126 4.95 -0.59 -1.31
C SER A 126 5.58 -1.77 -0.56
N ALA A 127 4.78 -2.79 -0.20
CA ALA A 127 5.26 -3.98 0.49
C ALA A 127 6.32 -4.73 -0.33
N LEU A 128 6.05 -4.95 -1.62
CA LEU A 128 6.98 -5.63 -2.53
C LEU A 128 8.30 -4.86 -2.67
N ILE A 129 8.25 -3.54 -2.82
CA ILE A 129 9.46 -2.70 -2.91
C ILE A 129 10.31 -2.87 -1.65
N VAL A 130 9.71 -2.79 -0.46
CA VAL A 130 10.45 -2.94 0.80
C VAL A 130 11.05 -4.33 0.91
N LEU A 131 10.31 -5.39 0.60
CA LEU A 131 10.81 -6.77 0.67
C LEU A 131 11.94 -7.03 -0.33
N VAL A 132 11.83 -6.51 -1.55
CA VAL A 132 12.88 -6.64 -2.59
C VAL A 132 14.15 -5.91 -2.16
N VAL A 133 14.03 -4.69 -1.63
CA VAL A 133 15.22 -3.96 -1.16
C VAL A 133 15.80 -4.59 0.11
N ALA A 134 14.97 -5.09 1.02
CA ALA A 134 15.39 -5.81 2.22
C ALA A 134 16.16 -7.10 1.89
N THR A 135 15.71 -7.85 0.89
CA THR A 135 16.38 -9.08 0.46
C THR A 135 17.65 -8.80 -0.32
N ILE A 136 17.61 -7.90 -1.31
CA ILE A 136 18.74 -7.65 -2.22
C ILE A 136 19.79 -6.73 -1.57
N ALA A 137 19.39 -5.54 -1.14
CA ALA A 137 20.34 -4.52 -0.68
C ALA A 137 20.87 -4.81 0.73
N LEU A 138 20.04 -5.41 1.59
CA LEU A 138 20.39 -5.68 2.99
C LEU A 138 20.81 -7.14 3.22
N SER A 139 20.69 -8.01 2.22
CA SER A 139 21.00 -9.46 2.30
C SER A 139 20.37 -10.12 3.54
N LEU A 140 19.18 -9.67 3.93
CA LEU A 140 18.47 -10.22 5.07
C LEU A 140 17.96 -11.63 4.73
N PRO A 141 18.02 -12.59 5.68
CA PRO A 141 17.58 -13.96 5.46
C PRO A 141 16.04 -14.09 5.44
N ILE A 142 15.37 -13.34 4.57
CA ILE A 142 13.92 -13.38 4.38
C ILE A 142 13.62 -14.46 3.35
N ASN A 143 13.40 -15.69 3.83
CA ASN A 143 12.99 -16.82 2.99
C ASN A 143 11.52 -17.15 3.26
N PRO A 144 10.57 -16.78 2.36
CA PRO A 144 9.16 -17.09 2.56
C PRO A 144 8.90 -18.60 2.65
N LEU A 145 9.70 -19.40 1.94
CA LEU A 145 9.59 -20.86 1.88
C LEU A 145 10.10 -21.60 3.12
N ARG A 146 10.88 -20.94 3.99
CA ARG A 146 11.36 -21.54 5.26
C ARG A 146 10.50 -21.16 6.45
N VAL A 147 9.45 -20.37 6.23
CA VAL A 147 8.51 -19.96 7.28
C VAL A 147 7.62 -21.14 7.64
N ASN A 148 7.61 -21.51 8.92
CA ASN A 148 6.73 -22.56 9.42
C ASN A 148 5.33 -21.97 9.68
N TYR A 149 4.53 -21.86 8.61
CA TYR A 149 3.16 -21.33 8.64
C TYR A 149 2.22 -21.92 9.71
N PRO A 150 2.26 -23.22 10.05
CA PRO A 150 1.38 -23.76 11.10
C PRO A 150 1.80 -23.42 12.54
N LEU A 151 2.95 -22.76 12.74
CA LEU A 151 3.46 -22.35 14.07
C LEU A 151 3.36 -20.83 14.29
N LEU A 152 2.73 -20.12 13.35
CA LEU A 152 2.49 -18.67 13.32
C LEU A 152 1.03 -18.38 13.70
#